data_AF-A0A060CCD6-F1
#
_entry.id   AF-A0A060CCD6-F1
#
_cell.length_a   1.000
_cell.length_b   1.000
_cell.length_c   1.000
_cell.angle_alpha   90.00
_cell.angle_beta   90.00
_cell.angle_gamma   90.00
#
_symmetry.space_group_name_H-M   'P 1'
#
loop_
_entity.id
_entity.type
_entity.pdbx_description
1 polymer ?
#
loop_
_entity_poly.entity_id
_entity_poly.type
_entity_poly.pdbx_seq_one_letter_code
_entity_poly.pdbx_strand_id
1 'polypeptide(L)'
;KPVRVQEGDKWASFEPFEGFKVGFSIEFNHPIISRRTSRAEIDFSTTSFVKEVSRARTFGFMRDIEMLREHNLALGGSMDNAVVLDDYRVLNEDGLRYEDEFVKH
;
A
#
# COMPACT_ATOMS: atom_id res chain seq x y z
N LYS A 1 -11.53 23.18 10.20
CA LYS A 1 -11.51 22.42 11.48
C LYS A 1 -11.20 20.96 11.16
N PRO A 2 -10.50 20.22 12.04
CA PRO A 2 -10.21 18.81 11.79
C PRO A 2 -11.46 17.94 11.84
N VAL A 3 -11.49 16.89 11.03
CA VAL A 3 -12.53 15.84 11.01
C VAL A 3 -11.83 14.49 11.09
N ARG A 4 -12.28 13.62 11.99
CA ARG A 4 -11.69 12.29 12.20
C ARG A 4 -12.78 11.24 12.35
N VAL A 5 -12.55 10.08 11.73
CA VAL A 5 -13.31 8.85 11.94
C VAL A 5 -12.38 7.76 12.46
N GLN A 6 -12.90 6.86 13.29
CA GLN A 6 -12.13 5.77 13.89
C GLN A 6 -13.00 4.52 14.01
N GLU A 7 -12.41 3.37 13.69
CA GLU A 7 -13.00 2.04 13.87
C GLU A 7 -11.91 1.13 14.44
N GLY A 8 -12.03 0.75 15.71
CA GLY A 8 -11.00 -0.02 16.41
C GLY A 8 -9.65 0.72 16.46
N ASP A 9 -8.61 0.07 15.95
CA ASP A 9 -7.25 0.57 15.82
C ASP A 9 -7.02 1.43 14.56
N LYS A 10 -7.96 1.42 13.61
CA LYS A 10 -7.88 2.15 12.33
C LYS A 10 -8.53 3.52 12.45
N TRP A 11 -7.94 4.53 11.82
CA TRP A 11 -8.52 5.86 11.76
C TRP A 11 -8.13 6.59 10.47
N ALA A 12 -8.94 7.57 10.09
CA ALA A 12 -8.63 8.51 9.02
C ALA A 12 -9.02 9.92 9.48
N SER A 13 -8.21 10.93 9.15
CA SER A 13 -8.51 12.32 9.48
C SER A 13 -8.15 13.27 8.36
N PHE A 14 -8.96 14.34 8.24
CA PHE A 14 -8.62 15.52 7.49
C PHE A 14 -8.35 16.69 8.45
N GLU A 15 -7.26 17.40 8.20
CA GLU A 15 -6.89 18.60 8.93
C GLU A 15 -6.76 19.77 7.94
N PRO A 16 -7.12 21.01 8.33
CA PRO A 16 -6.86 22.17 7.49
C PRO A 16 -5.37 22.31 7.20
N PHE A 17 -5.02 22.41 5.92
CA PHE A 17 -3.65 22.58 5.45
C PHE A 17 -3.68 23.46 4.20
N GLU A 18 -2.71 24.37 4.07
CA GLU A 18 -2.58 25.24 2.89
C GLU A 18 -1.86 24.48 1.76
N GLY A 19 -2.58 23.53 1.15
CA GLY A 19 -2.07 22.67 0.10
C GLY A 19 -2.75 21.31 0.12
N PHE A 20 -2.07 20.30 -0.42
CA PHE A 20 -2.54 18.92 -0.35
C PHE A 20 -1.39 17.99 0.02
N LYS A 21 -1.57 17.31 1.16
CA LYS A 21 -0.58 16.41 1.75
C LYS A 21 -1.29 15.19 2.27
N VAL A 22 -0.72 14.02 2.01
CA VAL A 22 -1.25 12.73 2.45
C VAL A 22 -0.18 12.02 3.27
N GLY A 23 -0.51 11.69 4.51
CA GLY A 23 0.26 10.77 5.34
C GLY A 23 -0.53 9.46 5.46
N PHE A 24 0.13 8.34 5.18
CA PHE A 24 -0.47 7.01 5.30
C PHE A 24 0.43 6.09 6.09
N SER A 25 -0.16 5.14 6.82
CA SER A 25 0.57 4.14 7.59
C SER A 25 -0.17 2.81 7.50
N ILE A 26 0.59 1.76 7.21
CA ILE A 26 0.12 0.38 7.17
C ILE A 26 0.73 -0.39 8.34
N GLU A 27 0.01 -1.39 8.83
CA GLU A 27 0.48 -2.29 9.86
C GLU A 27 0.26 -3.73 9.39
N PHE A 28 1.34 -4.37 8.98
CA PHE A 28 1.35 -5.77 8.57
C PHE A 28 2.42 -6.51 9.36
N ASN A 29 2.06 -7.64 9.95
CA ASN A 29 3.02 -8.53 10.60
C ASN A 29 3.73 -9.39 9.54
N HIS A 30 4.60 -8.77 8.74
CA HIS A 30 5.29 -9.43 7.64
C HIS A 30 6.76 -8.98 7.57
N PRO A 31 7.74 -9.90 7.44
CA PRO A 31 9.17 -9.57 7.55
C PRO A 31 9.68 -8.56 6.52
N ILE A 32 9.05 -8.50 5.34
CA ILE A 32 9.42 -7.53 4.28
C ILE A 32 8.87 -6.12 4.56
N ILE A 33 7.78 -5.99 5.32
CA ILE A 33 7.14 -4.70 5.60
C ILE A 33 7.73 -4.17 6.92
N SER A 34 8.86 -3.50 6.79
CA SER A 34 9.56 -2.91 7.94
C SER A 34 8.83 -1.66 8.46
N ARG A 35 9.11 -1.26 9.71
CA ARG A 35 8.62 0.01 10.27
C ARG A 35 9.04 1.25 9.48
N ARG A 36 10.11 1.17 8.67
CA ARG A 36 10.57 2.30 7.85
C ARG A 36 9.78 2.42 6.55
N THR A 37 9.31 1.31 6.00
CA THR A 37 8.57 1.24 4.73
C THR A 37 7.06 1.16 4.94
N SER A 38 6.60 1.14 6.19
CA SER A 38 5.18 1.06 6.56
C SER A 38 4.52 2.43 6.76
N ARG A 39 5.25 3.53 6.56
CA ARG A 39 4.72 4.90 6.64
C ARG A 39 5.27 5.75 5.51
N ALA A 40 4.39 6.46 4.83
CA ALA A 40 4.77 7.46 3.83
C ALA A 40 4.03 8.78 4.09
N GLU A 41 4.66 9.88 3.69
CA GLU A 41 4.09 11.21 3.77
C GLU A 41 4.49 11.98 2.51
N ILE A 42 3.48 12.42 1.75
CA ILE A 42 3.66 13.03 0.44
C ILE A 42 2.98 14.39 0.44
N ASP A 43 3.77 15.43 0.22
CA ASP A 43 3.26 16.78 -0.05
C ASP A 43 3.25 17.02 -1.57
N PHE A 44 2.05 17.16 -2.13
CA PHE A 44 1.85 17.27 -3.58
C PHE A 44 2.25 18.64 -4.16
N SER A 45 2.63 19.60 -3.32
CA SER A 45 3.22 20.86 -3.78
C SER A 45 4.67 20.71 -4.25
N THR A 46 5.39 19.73 -3.68
CA THR A 46 6.83 19.49 -3.94
C THR A 46 7.09 18.14 -4.58
N THR A 47 6.14 17.22 -4.49
CA THR A 47 6.28 15.84 -4.92
C THR A 47 5.43 15.56 -6.15
N SER A 48 6.04 15.00 -7.20
CA SER A 48 5.31 14.63 -8.41
C SER A 48 4.57 13.30 -8.19
N PHE A 49 3.22 13.37 -8.15
CA PHE A 49 2.37 12.16 -8.10
C PHE A 49 2.76 11.13 -9.18
N VAL A 50 3.02 11.59 -10.41
CA VAL A 50 3.38 10.72 -11.53
C VAL A 50 4.66 9.95 -11.25
N LYS A 51 5.69 10.59 -10.68
CA LYS A 51 6.99 9.95 -10.44
C LYS A 51 7.03 9.10 -9.18
N GLU A 52 6.39 9.57 -8.12
CA GLU A 52 6.57 9.01 -6.77
C GLU A 52 5.45 8.08 -6.30
N VAL A 53 4.27 8.14 -6.93
CA VAL A 53 3.07 7.42 -6.46
C VAL A 53 2.46 6.55 -7.55
N SER A 54 2.29 7.10 -8.76
CA SER A 54 1.44 6.48 -9.79
C SER A 54 1.87 5.08 -10.25
N ARG A 55 3.14 4.71 -10.04
CA ARG A 55 3.67 3.40 -10.43
C ARG A 55 3.62 2.37 -9.30
N ALA A 56 3.18 2.73 -8.09
CA ALA A 56 3.05 1.77 -6.99
C ALA A 56 1.91 0.79 -7.29
N ARG A 57 2.26 -0.50 -7.40
CA ARG A 57 1.32 -1.57 -7.76
C ARG A 57 0.50 -2.01 -6.56
N THR A 58 -0.69 -2.52 -6.85
CA THR A 58 -1.49 -3.26 -5.86
C THR A 58 -0.75 -4.51 -5.41
N PHE A 59 -1.07 -5.00 -4.22
CA PHE A 59 -0.39 -6.15 -3.64
C PHE A 59 -1.34 -7.07 -2.89
N GLY A 60 -0.94 -8.34 -2.76
CA GLY A 60 -1.70 -9.35 -2.02
C GLY A 60 -0.83 -10.52 -1.59
N PHE A 61 -1.28 -11.23 -0.56
CA PHE A 61 -0.63 -12.44 -0.08
C PHE A 61 -1.11 -13.65 -0.88
N MET A 62 -0.20 -14.57 -1.21
CA MET A 62 -0.51 -15.78 -1.98
C MET A 62 -1.66 -16.57 -1.35
N ARG A 63 -1.64 -16.73 -0.02
CA ARG A 63 -2.69 -17.42 0.75
C ARG A 63 -4.06 -16.78 0.59
N ASP A 64 -4.12 -15.45 0.55
CA ASP A 64 -5.38 -14.72 0.40
C ASP A 64 -5.88 -14.77 -1.04
N ILE A 65 -4.99 -14.78 -2.04
CA ILE A 65 -5.36 -14.84 -3.46
C ILE A 65 -6.07 -16.16 -3.77
N GLU A 66 -5.60 -17.28 -3.23
CA GLU A 66 -6.26 -18.59 -3.39
C GLU A 66 -7.68 -18.56 -2.83
N MET A 67 -7.84 -18.10 -1.59
CA MET A 67 -9.14 -17.95 -0.95
C MET A 67 -10.07 -16.99 -1.72
N LEU A 68 -9.56 -15.85 -2.18
CA LEU A 68 -10.35 -14.90 -2.97
C LEU A 68 -10.89 -15.54 -4.26
N ARG A 69 -10.08 -16.35 -4.94
CA ARG A 69 -10.49 -17.05 -6.16
C ARG A 69 -11.60 -18.07 -5.90
N GLU A 70 -11.57 -18.78 -4.79
CA GLU A 70 -12.65 -19.68 -4.37
C GLU A 70 -13.98 -18.93 -4.19
N HIS A 71 -13.92 -17.64 -3.84
CA HIS A 71 -15.07 -16.74 -3.71
C HIS A 71 -15.39 -15.93 -4.98
N ASN A 72 -14.84 -16.31 -6.15
CA ASN A 72 -14.99 -15.58 -7.43
C ASN A 72 -14.46 -14.14 -7.42
N LEU A 73 -13.49 -13.85 -6.55
CA LEU A 73 -12.77 -12.58 -6.48
C LEU A 73 -11.34 -12.74 -7.02
N ALA A 74 -10.71 -11.64 -7.42
CA ALA A 74 -9.31 -11.62 -7.92
C ALA A 74 -9.00 -12.64 -9.05
N LEU A 75 -10.00 -13.02 -9.86
CA LEU A 75 -9.87 -14.05 -10.90
C LEU A 75 -8.84 -13.71 -11.98
N GLY A 76 -8.64 -12.42 -12.26
CA GLY A 76 -7.62 -11.92 -13.19
C GLY A 76 -6.28 -11.56 -12.53
N GLY A 77 -6.12 -11.80 -11.22
CA GLY A 77 -4.88 -11.46 -10.50
C GLY A 77 -3.71 -12.34 -10.94
N SER A 78 -2.61 -11.71 -11.35
CA SER A 78 -1.34 -12.36 -11.70
C SER A 78 -0.16 -11.53 -11.21
N MET A 79 1.05 -12.08 -11.30
CA MET A 79 2.28 -11.34 -10.97
C MET A 79 2.57 -10.18 -11.96
N ASP A 80 1.87 -10.13 -13.10
CA ASP A 80 2.02 -9.05 -14.08
C ASP A 80 1.27 -7.78 -13.65
N ASN A 81 0.21 -7.93 -12.83
CA ASN A 81 -0.67 -6.83 -12.44
C ASN A 81 -0.72 -6.58 -10.93
N ALA A 82 -0.15 -7.47 -10.11
CA ALA A 82 -0.04 -7.29 -8.67
C ALA A 82 1.34 -7.72 -8.15
N VAL A 83 1.78 -7.10 -7.06
CA VAL A 83 2.87 -7.60 -6.25
C VAL A 83 2.34 -8.74 -5.38
N VAL A 84 2.92 -9.93 -5.51
CA VAL A 84 2.49 -11.10 -4.73
C VAL A 84 3.54 -11.41 -3.68
N LEU A 85 3.10 -11.59 -2.43
CA LEU A 85 3.95 -11.99 -1.32
C LEU A 85 3.61 -13.41 -0.85
N ASP A 86 4.61 -14.20 -0.48
CA ASP A 86 4.43 -15.33 0.42
C ASP A 86 4.60 -14.87 1.88
N ASP A 87 4.81 -15.77 2.84
CA ASP A 87 4.98 -15.39 4.26
C ASP A 87 6.34 -14.73 4.58
N TYR A 88 7.27 -14.73 3.63
CA TYR A 88 8.67 -14.37 3.87
C TYR A 88 9.24 -13.38 2.84
N ARG A 89 8.73 -13.35 1.61
CA ARG A 89 9.33 -12.61 0.49
C ARG A 89 8.32 -12.18 -0.57
N VAL A 90 8.76 -11.27 -1.42
CA VAL A 90 8.11 -10.91 -2.69
C VAL A 90 8.40 -11.99 -3.73
N LEU A 91 7.39 -12.39 -4.49
CA LEU A 91 7.47 -13.46 -5.50
C LEU A 91 7.75 -12.93 -6.91
N ASN A 92 7.47 -11.66 -7.19
CA ASN A 92 7.76 -11.05 -8.50
C ASN A 92 9.28 -11.05 -8.73
N GLU A 93 9.73 -11.59 -9.88
CA GLU A 93 11.16 -11.72 -10.21
C GLU A 93 11.89 -10.38 -10.25
N ASP A 94 11.24 -9.34 -10.78
CA ASP A 94 11.77 -7.97 -10.83
C ASP A 94 11.70 -7.23 -9.49
N GLY A 95 11.12 -7.85 -8.46
CA GLY A 95 10.94 -7.26 -7.13
C GLY A 95 10.01 -6.06 -7.09
N LEU A 96 10.33 -5.10 -6.22
CA LEU A 96 9.57 -3.86 -6.00
C LEU A 96 10.08 -2.71 -6.86
N ARG A 97 9.18 -1.82 -7.29
CA ARG A 97 9.52 -0.57 -7.97
C ARG A 97 10.07 0.47 -7.00
N TYR A 98 9.65 0.41 -5.74
CA TYR A 98 10.08 1.25 -4.63
C TYR A 98 10.22 0.41 -3.37
N GLU A 99 11.12 0.78 -2.46
CA GLU A 99 11.26 0.09 -1.17
C GLU A 99 9.97 0.21 -0.31
N ASP A 100 9.24 1.31 -0.48
CA ASP A 100 8.00 1.65 0.19
C ASP A 100 6.76 1.49 -0.71
N GLU A 101 6.83 0.62 -1.74
CA GLU A 101 5.76 0.45 -2.75
C GLU A 101 4.39 0.13 -2.10
N PHE A 102 4.36 -0.65 -1.02
CA PHE A 102 3.12 -1.07 -0.36
C PHE A 102 2.36 0.07 0.32
N VAL A 103 3.05 1.03 0.94
CA VAL A 103 2.39 2.17 1.62
C VAL A 103 2.07 3.30 0.65
N LYS A 104 2.69 3.30 -0.54
CA LYS A 104 2.44 4.26 -1.61
C LYS A 104 1.27 3.87 -2.51
N HIS A 105 0.92 2.59 -2.58
CA HIS A 105 -0.27 2.10 -3.25
C HIS A 105 -1.51 2.35 -2.39
#